data_AF-O32358-F1
#
_entry.id   AF-O32358-F1
#
_cell.length_a   1.000
_cell.length_b   1.000
_cell.length_c   1.000
_cell.angle_alpha   90.00
_cell.angle_beta   90.00
_cell.angle_gamma   90.00
#
_symmetry.space_group_name_H-M   'P 1'
#
loop_
_entity.id
_entity.type
_entity.pdbx_description
1 polymer ?
#
loop_
_entity_poly.entity_id
_entity_poly.type
_entity_poly.pdbx_seq_one_letter_code
_entity_poly.pdbx_strand_id
1 'polypeptide(L)'
;TPRVFKRELYSKSLMEAQFWIQTTGIVLYFASMWIAGITQGMMWRATDEYGNLLYSFIDTVVAIVPYYWIRAIGGLLYLIGFFMFTYNIYKTIACGRVLDKEPKSASP
;
A
#
# COMPACT_ATOMS: atom_id res chain seq x y z
N THR A 1 -3.86 -16.30 15.26
CA THR A 1 -4.93 -17.21 14.77
C THR A 1 -6.24 -16.45 14.76
N PRO A 2 -7.11 -16.61 13.75
CA PRO A 2 -8.41 -15.94 13.75
C PRO A 2 -9.29 -16.49 14.88
N ARG A 3 -9.24 -15.83 16.04
CA ARG A 3 -9.94 -16.25 17.27
C ARG A 3 -11.45 -16.30 17.09
N VAL A 4 -12.00 -15.40 16.27
CA VAL A 4 -13.43 -15.33 15.94
C VAL A 4 -13.93 -16.62 15.26
N PHE A 5 -13.11 -17.24 14.41
CA PHE A 5 -13.52 -18.42 13.65
C PHE A 5 -13.09 -19.75 14.28
N LYS A 6 -12.37 -19.74 15.40
CA LYS A 6 -11.79 -20.94 16.07
C LYS A 6 -11.16 -21.92 15.06
N ARG A 7 -10.50 -21.39 14.04
CA ARG A 7 -9.86 -22.14 12.96
C ARG A 7 -8.42 -21.67 12.77
N GLU A 8 -7.56 -22.59 12.36
CA GLU A 8 -6.20 -22.22 11.95
C GLU A 8 -6.24 -21.43 10.64
N LEU A 9 -5.34 -20.44 10.51
CA LEU A 9 -5.18 -19.67 9.28
C LEU A 9 -4.77 -20.63 8.15
N TYR A 10 -5.43 -20.55 7.00
CA TYR A 10 -5.23 -21.50 5.90
C TYR A 10 -3.77 -21.58 5.42
N SER A 11 -3.10 -20.45 5.25
CA SER A 11 -1.67 -20.44 4.88
C SER A 11 -0.92 -19.30 5.56
N LYS A 12 0.10 -19.66 6.34
CA LYS A 12 1.08 -18.71 6.92
C LYS A 12 2.01 -18.13 5.86
N SER A 13 2.39 -18.94 4.86
CA SER A 13 3.23 -18.49 3.74
C SER A 13 2.51 -17.44 2.87
N LEU A 14 1.20 -17.58 2.66
CA LEU A 14 0.41 -16.60 1.90
C LEU A 14 0.29 -15.26 2.65
N MET A 15 0.22 -15.31 3.98
CA MET A 15 0.21 -14.13 4.84
C MET A 15 1.56 -13.39 4.80
N GLU A 16 2.67 -14.13 4.79
CA GLU A 16 4.01 -13.55 4.65
C GLU A 16 4.20 -12.91 3.26
N ALA A 17 3.77 -13.58 2.19
CA ALA A 17 3.81 -13.03 0.84
C ALA A 17 2.95 -11.75 0.71
N GLN A 18 1.74 -11.77 1.28
CA GLN A 18 0.88 -10.58 1.37
C GLN A 18 1.60 -9.44 2.08
N PHE A 19 2.21 -9.70 3.24
CA PHE A 19 2.89 -8.68 4.02
C PHE A 19 3.98 -8.00 3.21
N TRP A 20 4.83 -8.77 2.53
CA TRP A 20 5.92 -8.22 1.71
C TRP A 20 5.40 -7.41 0.52
N ILE A 21 4.36 -7.91 -0.16
CA ILE A 21 3.79 -7.24 -1.33
C ILE A 21 3.10 -5.92 -0.93
N GLN A 22 2.30 -5.93 0.15
CA GLN A 22 1.65 -4.71 0.65
C GLN A 22 2.67 -3.71 1.20
N THR A 23 3.68 -4.18 1.94
CA THR A 23 4.74 -3.32 2.49
C THR A 23 5.53 -2.64 1.36
N THR A 24 5.90 -3.40 0.33
CA THR A 24 6.61 -2.84 -0.83
C THR A 24 5.73 -1.85 -1.59
N GLY A 25 4.45 -2.19 -1.81
CA GLY A 25 3.50 -1.32 -2.50
C GLY A 25 3.27 0.01 -1.79
N ILE A 26 3.09 -0.01 -0.45
CA ILE A 26 2.85 1.22 0.32
C ILE A 26 4.11 2.09 0.42
N VAL A 27 5.30 1.50 0.54
CA VAL A 27 6.57 2.24 0.54
C VAL A 27 6.77 2.95 -0.80
N LEU A 28 6.51 2.26 -1.92
CA LEU A 28 6.61 2.85 -3.26
C LEU A 28 5.59 3.99 -3.45
N TYR A 29 4.35 3.79 -2.99
CA TYR A 29 3.32 4.81 -3.01
C TYR A 29 3.75 6.06 -2.23
N PHE A 30 4.22 5.87 -0.99
CA PHE A 30 4.62 6.97 -0.11
C PHE A 30 5.80 7.75 -0.72
N ALA A 31 6.83 7.05 -1.20
CA ALA A 31 7.98 7.68 -1.85
C ALA A 31 7.57 8.54 -3.06
N SER A 32 6.70 8.02 -3.93
CA SER A 32 6.22 8.77 -5.11
C SER A 32 5.46 10.05 -4.74
N MET A 33 4.64 10.00 -3.69
CA MET A 33 3.83 11.15 -3.26
C MET A 33 4.66 12.20 -2.54
N TRP A 34 5.68 11.79 -1.79
CA TRP A 34 6.63 12.72 -1.19
C TRP A 34 7.40 13.51 -2.24
N ILE A 35 7.95 12.82 -3.24
CA ILE A 35 8.71 13.50 -4.30
C ILE A 35 7.79 14.42 -5.10
N ALA A 36 6.59 13.95 -5.48
CA ALA A 36 5.62 14.78 -6.19
C ALA A 36 5.23 16.04 -5.39
N GLY A 37 4.96 15.90 -4.08
CA GLY A 37 4.58 17.02 -3.23
C GLY A 37 5.69 18.05 -3.05
N ILE A 38 6.95 17.60 -2.88
CA ILE A 38 8.11 18.50 -2.81
C ILE A 38 8.28 19.24 -4.13
N THR A 39 8.24 18.54 -5.26
CA THR A 39 8.38 19.15 -6.60
C THR A 39 7.28 20.18 -6.86
N GLN A 40 6.02 19.87 -6.56
CA GLN A 40 4.92 20.83 -6.70
C GLN A 40 5.11 22.06 -5.81
N GLY A 41 5.47 21.84 -4.53
CA GLY A 41 5.71 22.93 -3.59
C GLY A 41 6.86 23.85 -4.01
N MET A 42 7.93 23.28 -4.57
CA MET A 42 9.05 24.04 -5.11
C MET A 42 8.66 24.83 -6.35
N MET A 43 7.93 24.22 -7.30
CA MET A 43 7.52 24.89 -8.53
C MET A 43 6.50 26.02 -8.29
N TRP A 44 5.55 25.84 -7.36
CA TRP A 44 4.57 26.88 -7.02
C TRP A 44 5.17 28.11 -6.32
N ARG A 45 6.36 27.95 -5.72
CA ARG A 45 7.09 29.03 -5.04
C ARG A 45 8.25 29.56 -5.87
N ALA A 46 8.49 29.01 -7.05
CA ALA A 46 9.60 29.44 -7.90
C ALA A 46 9.24 30.78 -8.57
N THR A 47 9.96 31.83 -8.18
CA THR A 47 9.87 33.17 -8.76
C THR A 47 11.17 33.56 -9.42
N ASP A 48 11.10 34.23 -10.56
CA ASP A 48 12.24 34.78 -11.28
C ASP A 48 12.80 36.04 -10.58
N GLU A 49 13.96 36.54 -11.01
CA GLU A 49 14.62 37.75 -10.47
C GLU A 49 13.72 39.00 -10.53
N TYR A 50 12.73 38.99 -11.42
CA TYR A 50 11.73 40.05 -11.59
C TYR A 50 10.43 39.83 -10.78
N GLY A 51 10.35 38.77 -9.96
CA GLY A 51 9.21 38.46 -9.09
C GLY A 51 8.03 37.75 -9.79
N ASN A 52 8.16 37.40 -11.06
CA ASN A 52 7.14 36.63 -11.80
C ASN A 52 7.24 35.13 -11.48
N LEU A 53 6.14 34.38 -11.60
CA LEU A 53 6.17 32.92 -11.48
C LEU A 53 6.96 32.29 -12.63
N LEU A 54 7.94 31.44 -12.30
CA LEU A 54 8.77 30.71 -13.27
C LEU A 54 8.01 29.59 -13.98
N TYR A 55 7.04 28.98 -13.31
CA TYR A 55 6.28 27.85 -13.84
C TYR A 55 4.78 28.14 -13.83
N SER A 56 4.10 27.83 -14.94
CA SER A 56 2.64 27.81 -14.96
C SER A 56 2.11 26.58 -14.22
N PHE A 57 0.87 26.63 -13.76
CA PHE A 57 0.23 25.49 -13.11
C PHE A 57 0.26 24.23 -14.00
N ILE A 58 0.07 24.39 -15.30
CA ILE A 58 0.10 23.28 -16.26
C ILE A 58 1.48 22.60 -16.28
N ASP A 59 2.57 23.36 -16.20
CA ASP A 59 3.93 22.80 -16.19
C ASP A 59 4.15 21.91 -14.96
N THR A 60 3.62 22.34 -13.81
CA THR A 60 3.68 21.53 -12.58
C THR A 60 2.90 20.23 -12.71
N VAL A 61 1.76 20.24 -13.41
CA VAL A 61 0.94 19.05 -13.65
C VAL A 61 1.66 18.08 -14.59
N VAL A 62 2.29 18.58 -15.65
CA VAL A 62 3.06 17.75 -16.59
C VAL A 62 4.27 17.11 -15.89
N ALA A 63 4.97 17.86 -15.04
CA ALA A 63 6.14 17.38 -14.30
C ALA A 63 5.83 16.23 -13.33
N ILE A 64 4.61 16.17 -12.77
CA ILE A 64 4.23 15.15 -11.80
C ILE A 64 3.59 13.88 -12.39
N VAL A 65 3.24 13.87 -13.68
CA VAL A 65 2.64 12.70 -14.34
C VAL A 65 3.43 11.41 -14.10
N PRO A 66 4.77 11.37 -14.19
CA PRO A 66 5.54 10.16 -13.93
C PRO A 66 5.34 9.61 -12.51
N TYR A 67 5.21 10.49 -11.51
CA TYR A 67 4.98 10.07 -10.13
C TYR A 67 3.58 9.49 -9.92
N TYR A 68 2.57 9.94 -10.67
CA TYR A 68 1.24 9.31 -10.65
C TYR A 68 1.23 7.90 -11.23
N TRP A 69 2.08 7.61 -12.23
CA TRP A 69 2.26 6.24 -12.73
C TRP A 69 2.89 5.33 -11.67
N ILE A 70 3.94 5.80 -11.00
CA ILE A 70 4.58 5.06 -9.90
C ILE A 70 3.58 4.82 -8.77
N ARG A 71 2.75 5.83 -8.45
CA ARG A 71 1.67 5.71 -7.48
C ARG A 71 0.66 4.63 -7.86
N ALA A 72 0.23 4.60 -9.12
CA ALA A 72 -0.70 3.60 -9.62
C ALA A 72 -0.13 2.19 -9.51
N ILE A 73 1.16 2.01 -9.82
CA ILE A 73 1.87 0.73 -9.67
C ILE A 73 1.95 0.31 -8.20
N GLY A 74 2.34 1.21 -7.30
CA GLY A 74 2.38 0.94 -5.86
C GLY A 74 1.01 0.58 -5.27
N GLY A 75 -0.03 1.30 -5.70
CA GLY A 75 -1.42 1.01 -5.34
C GLY A 75 -1.92 -0.34 -5.89
N LEU A 76 -1.53 -0.70 -7.12
CA LEU A 76 -1.87 -1.99 -7.71
C LEU A 76 -1.24 -3.16 -6.95
N LEU A 77 0.03 -3.03 -6.55
CA LEU A 77 0.69 -4.02 -5.70
C LEU A 77 -0.04 -4.19 -4.36
N TYR A 78 -0.45 -3.08 -3.75
CA TYR A 78 -1.24 -3.11 -2.51
C TYR A 78 -2.59 -3.81 -2.73
N LEU A 79 -3.28 -3.53 -3.83
CA LEU A 79 -4.55 -4.16 -4.20
C LEU A 79 -4.41 -5.68 -4.40
N ILE A 80 -3.34 -6.13 -5.07
CA ILE A 80 -3.02 -7.55 -5.21
C ILE A 80 -2.82 -8.18 -3.84
N GLY A 81 -2.10 -7.50 -2.94
CA GLY A 81 -1.98 -7.83 -1.52
C GLY A 81 -3.33 -8.02 -0.83
N PHE A 82 -4.29 -7.12 -1.07
CA PHE A 82 -5.63 -7.20 -0.49
C PHE A 82 -6.43 -8.40 -1.03
N PHE A 83 -6.31 -8.73 -2.31
CA PHE A 83 -6.93 -9.93 -2.86
C PHE A 83 -6.34 -11.22 -2.27
N MET A 84 -5.02 -11.28 -2.06
CA MET A 84 -4.39 -12.40 -1.36
C MET A 84 -4.88 -12.55 0.08
N PHE A 85 -5.04 -11.44 0.80
CA PHE A 85 -5.61 -11.44 2.15
C PHE A 85 -7.04 -11.98 2.16
N THR A 86 -7.89 -11.45 1.28
CA THR A 86 -9.30 -11.84 1.15
C THR A 86 -9.41 -13.33 0.82
N TYR A 87 -8.58 -13.82 -0.11
CA TYR A 87 -8.52 -15.23 -0.46
C TYR A 87 -8.10 -16.11 0.73
N ASN A 88 -7.08 -15.70 1.50
CA ASN A 88 -6.63 -16.43 2.68
C ASN A 88 -7.73 -16.52 3.76
N ILE A 89 -8.47 -15.43 3.98
CA ILE A 89 -9.61 -15.41 4.90
C ILE A 89 -10.75 -16.28 4.37
N TYR A 90 -11.12 -16.15 3.10
CA TYR A 90 -12.19 -16.95 2.50
C TYR A 90 -11.91 -18.46 2.64
N LYS A 91 -10.67 -18.89 2.33
CA LYS A 91 -10.24 -20.29 2.51
C LYS A 91 -10.22 -20.72 3.99
N THR A 92 -9.89 -19.82 4.91
CA THR A 92 -9.95 -20.08 6.35
C THR A 92 -11.40 -20.30 6.82
N ILE A 93 -12.37 -19.55 6.28
CA ILE A 93 -13.80 -19.70 6.60
C ILE A 93 -14.39 -20.96 5.94
N ALA A 94 -14.02 -21.26 4.69
CA ALA A 94 -14.60 -22.39 3.96
C ALA A 94 -13.99 -23.75 4.34
N CYS A 95 -12.67 -23.84 4.49
CA CYS A 95 -11.94 -25.11 4.66
C CYS A 95 -10.97 -25.11 5.86
N GLY A 96 -10.98 -24.09 6.71
CA GLY A 96 -10.08 -24.04 7.86
C GLY A 96 -10.33 -25.19 8.83
N ARG A 97 -9.24 -25.87 9.24
CA ARG A 97 -9.27 -26.93 10.25
C ARG A 97 -9.82 -26.36 11.56
N VAL A 98 -10.87 -26.98 12.09
CA VAL A 98 -11.48 -26.60 13.37
C VAL A 98 -10.45 -26.83 14.47
N LEU A 99 -10.16 -25.78 15.24
CA LEU A 99 -9.30 -25.90 16.41
C LEU A 99 -10.14 -26.50 17.55
N ASP A 100 -9.86 -27.76 17.90
CA ASP A 100 -10.49 -28.46 19.05
C ASP A 100 -10.11 -27.83 20.40
N LYS A 101 -9.01 -27.09 20.48
CA LYS A 101 -8.57 -26.35 21.67
C LYS A 101 -8.05 -24.97 21.29
N GLU A 102 -8.50 -23.95 22.01
CA GLU A 102 -7.85 -22.64 21.96
C GLU A 102 -6.41 -22.79 22.45
N PRO A 103 -5.39 -22.32 21.69
CA PRO A 103 -4.03 -22.34 22.17
C PRO A 103 -3.93 -21.49 23.44
N LYS A 104 -3.58 -22.12 24.57
CA LYS A 104 -3.52 -21.53 25.92
C LYS A 104 -2.49 -20.40 26.07
N SER A 105 -1.65 -20.12 25.07
CA SER A 105 -0.78 -18.94 25.04
C SER A 105 -0.66 -18.36 23.62
N ALA A 106 -1.31 -17.23 23.41
CA ALA A 106 -0.86 -16.22 22.48
C ALA A 106 -1.22 -14.89 23.15
N SER A 107 -0.20 -14.08 23.47
CA SER A 107 -0.34 -12.80 24.18
C SER A 107 -1.41 -11.91 23.53
N PRO A 108 -1.99 -10.98 24.33
CA PRO A 108 -3.15 -10.15 23.96
C PRO A 108 -3.11 -9.58 22.55
#